data_AF-A0A960YGU9-F1
#
_entry.id   AF-A0A960YGU9-F1
#
_cell.length_a   1.000
_cell.length_b   1.000
_cell.length_c   1.000
_cell.angle_alpha   90.00
_cell.angle_beta   90.00
_cell.angle_gamma   90.00
#
_symmetry.space_group_name_H-M   'P 1'
#
loop_
_entity.id
_entity.type
_entity.pdbx_description
1 polymer ?
#
loop_
_entity_poly.entity_id
_entity_poly.type
_entity_poly.pdbx_seq_one_letter_code
_entity_poly.pdbx_strand_id
1 'polypeptide(L)'
;MNIDKDLVAASATPLVLAILGEGESYGYAIIKRVGELSGGELAWTDGMVYPLLHRLERNGLVDAIWGQSETGRRRKYYRLTPAGADELARHREQWQVVDRAMRGIWRLELT
;
A
#
# COMPACT_ATOMS: atom_id res chain seq x y z
N MET A 1 15.67 8.12 -7.78
CA MET A 1 14.70 8.79 -8.68
C MET A 1 13.61 9.43 -7.84
N ASN A 2 13.02 10.56 -8.24
CA ASN A 2 11.88 11.14 -7.52
C ASN A 2 10.59 10.77 -8.24
N ILE A 3 9.69 10.02 -7.59
CA ILE A 3 8.39 9.66 -8.17
C ILE A 3 7.40 10.80 -7.95
N ASP A 4 6.66 11.16 -9.00
CA ASP A 4 5.65 12.21 -8.93
C ASP A 4 4.59 11.95 -7.85
N LYS A 5 4.18 13.01 -7.16
CA LYS A 5 3.26 12.93 -6.02
C LYS A 5 1.93 12.27 -6.37
N ASP A 6 1.44 12.45 -7.59
CA ASP A 6 0.19 11.86 -8.04
C ASP A 6 0.30 10.34 -8.21
N LEU A 7 1.46 9.84 -8.67
CA LEU A 7 1.74 8.40 -8.75
C LEU A 7 1.88 7.79 -7.34
N VAL A 8 2.53 8.51 -6.43
CA VAL A 8 2.61 8.09 -5.02
C VAL A 8 1.22 8.02 -4.41
N ALA A 9 0.39 9.05 -4.61
CA ALA A 9 -0.97 9.09 -4.08
C ALA A 9 -1.86 7.99 -4.68
N ALA A 10 -1.80 7.77 -5.99
CA ALA A 10 -2.59 6.77 -6.69
C ALA A 10 -2.23 5.33 -6.29
N SER A 11 -0.94 5.06 -6.03
CA SER A 11 -0.46 3.74 -5.64
C SER A 11 -0.61 3.44 -4.14
N ALA A 12 -0.86 4.45 -3.30
CA ALA A 12 -0.78 4.29 -1.85
C ALA A 12 -1.81 3.30 -1.28
N THR A 13 -3.09 3.46 -1.60
CA THR A 13 -4.15 2.56 -1.16
C THR A 13 -3.89 1.10 -1.60
N PRO A 14 -3.70 0.79 -2.90
CA PRO A 14 -3.51 -0.59 -3.31
C PRO A 14 -2.23 -1.22 -2.75
N LEU A 15 -1.15 -0.46 -2.58
CA LEU A 15 0.06 -0.99 -1.94
C LEU A 15 -0.17 -1.35 -0.46
N VAL A 16 -0.84 -0.49 0.31
CA VAL A 16 -1.16 -0.79 1.72
C VAL A 16 -2.07 -2.01 1.83
N LEU A 17 -3.15 -2.08 1.03
CA LEU A 17 -4.06 -3.22 1.05
C LEU A 17 -3.37 -4.51 0.62
N ALA A 18 -2.48 -4.46 -0.40
CA ALA A 18 -1.72 -5.62 -0.86
C ALA A 18 -0.78 -6.14 0.24
N ILE A 19 -0.06 -5.26 0.93
CA ILE A 19 0.82 -5.64 2.05
C ILE A 19 0.00 -6.28 3.18
N LEU A 20 -1.17 -5.72 3.49
CA LEU A 20 -2.07 -6.31 4.50
C LEU A 20 -2.73 -7.61 4.05
N GLY A 21 -2.74 -7.90 2.74
CA GLY A 21 -3.13 -9.18 2.17
C GLY A 21 -2.08 -10.28 2.36
N GLU A 22 -0.80 -9.92 2.59
CA GLU A 22 0.25 -10.88 2.98
C GLU A 22 0.10 -11.32 4.45
N GLY A 23 -0.51 -10.48 5.29
CA GLY A 23 -0.76 -10.73 6.71
C GLY A 23 -0.99 -9.45 7.51
N GLU A 24 -1.34 -9.61 8.78
CA GLU A 24 -1.48 -8.48 9.71
C GLU A 24 -0.14 -7.71 9.84
N SER A 25 -0.19 -6.38 9.86
CA SER A 25 1.00 -5.53 9.94
C SER A 25 0.74 -4.22 10.69
N TYR A 26 1.75 -3.38 10.86
CA TYR A 26 1.65 -2.08 11.54
C TYR A 26 2.37 -1.00 10.74
N GLY A 27 2.03 0.28 10.98
CA GLY A 27 2.41 1.40 10.11
C GLY A 27 3.89 1.45 9.73
N TYR A 28 4.79 1.30 10.69
CA TYR A 28 6.23 1.28 10.42
C TYR A 28 6.67 0.08 9.55
N ALA A 29 6.14 -1.12 9.81
CA ALA A 29 6.45 -2.29 9.00
C ALA A 29 5.94 -2.15 7.55
N ILE A 30 4.79 -1.50 7.35
CA ILE A 30 4.26 -1.17 6.03
C ILE A 30 5.20 -0.20 5.28
N ILE A 31 5.65 0.88 5.94
CA ILE A 31 6.62 1.83 5.36
C ILE A 31 7.89 1.08 4.93
N LYS A 32 8.42 0.24 5.81
CA LYS A 32 9.63 -0.55 5.52
C LYS A 32 9.42 -1.48 4.32
N ARG A 33 8.29 -2.19 4.28
CA ARG A 33 7.94 -3.12 3.18
C ARG A 33 7.84 -2.40 1.83
N VAL A 34 7.27 -1.19 1.80
CA VAL A 34 7.23 -0.36 0.58
C VAL A 34 8.62 0.05 0.12
N GLY A 35 9.49 0.45 1.05
CA GLY A 35 10.89 0.76 0.76
C GLY A 35 11.62 -0.45 0.18
N GLU A 36 11.46 -1.64 0.79
CA GLU A 36 12.06 -2.89 0.29
C GLU A 36 11.56 -3.27 -1.11
N LEU A 37 10.25 -3.18 -1.36
CA LEU A 37 9.65 -3.53 -2.65
C LEU A 37 10.06 -2.59 -3.79
N SER A 38 10.37 -1.34 -3.46
CA SER A 38 10.75 -0.32 -4.44
C SER A 38 12.27 -0.15 -4.60
N GLY A 39 13.09 -0.95 -3.90
CA GLY A 39 14.55 -0.75 -3.88
C GLY A 39 14.96 0.59 -3.26
N GLY A 40 14.14 1.14 -2.37
CA GLY A 40 14.34 2.43 -1.71
C GLY A 40 13.83 3.64 -2.49
N GLU A 41 13.25 3.46 -3.68
CA GLU A 41 12.77 4.56 -4.54
C GLU A 41 11.46 5.20 -4.04
N LEU A 42 10.63 4.46 -3.29
CA LEU A 42 9.45 5.00 -2.62
C LEU A 42 9.75 5.25 -1.13
N ALA A 43 10.09 6.50 -0.80
CA ALA A 43 10.35 6.94 0.56
C ALA A 43 9.06 7.45 1.24
N TRP A 44 8.26 6.54 1.79
CA TRP A 44 7.06 6.89 2.55
C TRP A 44 7.38 7.32 3.97
N THR A 45 6.56 8.21 4.52
CA THR A 45 6.71 8.75 5.87
C THR A 45 5.53 8.36 6.76
N ASP A 46 5.71 8.47 8.08
CA ASP A 46 4.63 8.31 9.05
C ASP A 46 3.44 9.25 8.75
N GLY A 47 3.75 10.51 8.38
CA GLY A 47 2.75 11.53 8.04
C GLY A 47 1.94 11.21 6.79
N MET A 48 2.38 10.27 5.95
CA MET A 48 1.62 9.76 4.81
C MET A 48 0.82 8.50 5.19
N VAL A 49 1.47 7.54 5.86
CA VAL A 49 0.90 6.20 6.07
C VAL A 49 -0.18 6.18 7.15
N TYR A 50 0.00 6.89 8.28
CA TYR A 50 -1.01 6.84 9.34
C TYR A 50 -2.34 7.49 8.95
N PRO A 51 -2.38 8.67 8.28
CA PRO A 51 -3.65 9.22 7.79
C PRO A 51 -4.36 8.30 6.78
N LEU A 52 -3.59 7.61 5.93
CA LEU A 52 -4.12 6.61 5.01
C LEU A 52 -4.74 5.44 5.77
N LEU A 53 -4.01 4.83 6.70
CA LEU A 53 -4.51 3.71 7.51
C LEU A 53 -5.79 4.09 8.27
N HIS A 54 -5.84 5.28 8.86
CA HIS A 54 -7.06 5.79 9.50
C HIS A 54 -8.23 5.94 8.52
N ARG A 55 -7.97 6.36 7.28
CA ARG A 55 -9.02 6.45 6.25
C ARG A 55 -9.51 5.06 5.84
N LEU A 56 -8.61 4.10 5.63
CA LEU A 56 -8.96 2.72 5.28
C LEU A 56 -9.77 2.06 6.39
N GLU A 57 -9.40 2.30 7.65
CA GLU A 57 -10.12 1.82 8.84
C GLU A 57 -11.53 2.43 8.91
N ARG A 58 -11.66 3.75 8.76
CA ARG A 58 -12.98 4.42 8.74
C ARG A 58 -13.88 3.93 7.60
N ASN A 59 -13.28 3.50 6.48
CA ASN A 59 -14.01 2.97 5.33
C ASN A 59 -14.30 1.46 5.46
N GLY A 60 -13.90 0.80 6.56
CA GLY A 60 -14.12 -0.64 6.77
C GLY A 60 -13.25 -1.55 5.89
N LEU A 61 -12.21 -1.01 5.25
CA LEU A 61 -11.30 -1.78 4.39
C LEU A 61 -10.21 -2.49 5.19
N VAL A 62 -9.93 -2.02 6.40
CA VAL A 62 -9.01 -2.67 7.35
C VAL A 62 -9.61 -2.62 8.75
N ASP A 63 -9.40 -3.67 9.52
CA ASP A 63 -9.61 -3.67 10.97
C ASP A 63 -8.33 -3.20 11.66
N ALA A 64 -8.45 -2.71 12.90
CA ALA A 64 -7.29 -2.35 13.69
C ALA A 64 -7.39 -2.86 15.14
N ILE A 65 -6.32 -3.48 15.61
CA ILE A 65 -6.23 -4.12 16.93
C ILE A 65 -5.00 -3.59 17.66
N TRP A 66 -5.15 -3.26 18.95
CA TRP A 66 -4.00 -2.92 19.78
C TRP A 66 -3.30 -4.20 20.24
N GLY A 67 -2.05 -4.37 19.83
CA GLY A 67 -1.17 -5.46 20.26
C GLY A 67 0.01 -4.96 21.08
N GLN A 68 0.73 -5.89 21.70
CA GLN A 68 2.03 -5.62 22.32
C GLN A 68 3.14 -6.03 21.36
N SER A 69 4.15 -5.18 21.16
CA SER A 69 5.38 -5.60 20.49
C SER A 69 6.19 -6.55 21.37
N GLU A 70 7.14 -7.26 20.79
CA GLU A 70 8.16 -8.05 21.53
C GLU A 70 8.92 -7.22 22.57
N THR A 71 8.98 -5.89 22.37
CA THR A 71 9.62 -4.92 23.27
C THR A 71 8.65 -4.28 24.29
N GLY A 72 7.41 -4.78 24.40
CA GLY A 72 6.40 -4.30 25.35
C GLY A 72 5.73 -2.97 24.98
N ARG A 73 6.07 -2.35 23.84
CA ARG A 73 5.41 -1.13 23.37
C ARG A 73 4.08 -1.48 22.70
N ARG A 74 3.01 -0.77 23.07
CA ARG A 74 1.72 -0.92 22.39
C ARG A 74 1.85 -0.46 20.94
N ARG A 75 1.40 -1.30 20.00
CA ARG A 75 1.32 -1.00 18.57
C ARG A 75 -0.09 -1.24 18.09
N LYS A 76 -0.54 -0.42 17.14
CA LYS A 76 -1.78 -0.65 16.42
C LYS A 76 -1.45 -1.49 15.20
N TYR A 77 -1.95 -2.73 15.21
CA TYR A 77 -1.89 -3.65 14.09
C TYR A 77 -3.13 -3.48 13.23
N TYR A 78 -2.99 -3.70 11.93
CA TYR A 78 -4.03 -3.58 10.94
C TYR A 78 -4.14 -4.89 10.18
N ARG A 79 -5.37 -5.29 9.88
CA ARG A 79 -5.68 -6.51 9.14
C ARG A 79 -6.65 -6.19 8.01
N LEU A 80 -6.42 -6.79 6.85
CA LEU A 80 -7.31 -6.66 5.71
C LEU A 80 -8.70 -7.27 6.03
N THR A 81 -9.78 -6.55 5.72
CA THR A 81 -11.15 -7.08 5.80
C THR A 81 -11.56 -7.73 4.48
N PRO A 82 -12.67 -8.49 4.42
CA PRO A 82 -13.23 -8.94 3.15
C PRO A 82 -13.51 -7.78 2.17
N ALA A 83 -14.07 -6.67 2.65
CA ALA A 83 -14.30 -5.48 1.82
C ALA A 83 -12.99 -4.85 1.32
N GLY A 84 -11.93 -4.87 2.15
CA GLY A 84 -10.58 -4.47 1.74
C GLY A 84 -9.99 -5.36 0.66
N ALA A 85 -10.23 -6.67 0.72
CA ALA A 85 -9.79 -7.62 -0.29
C ALA A 85 -10.51 -7.40 -1.63
N ASP A 86 -11.81 -7.14 -1.61
CA ASP A 86 -12.59 -6.79 -2.80
C ASP A 86 -12.09 -5.48 -3.44
N GLU A 87 -11.81 -4.46 -2.62
CA GLU A 87 -11.26 -3.18 -3.09
C GLU A 87 -9.84 -3.35 -3.66
N LEU A 88 -9.01 -4.20 -3.05
CA LEU A 88 -7.69 -4.56 -3.60
C LEU A 88 -7.81 -5.24 -4.97
N ALA A 89 -8.76 -6.17 -5.13
CA ALA A 89 -9.01 -6.82 -6.41
C ALA A 89 -9.39 -5.80 -7.49
N ARG A 90 -10.31 -4.87 -7.18
CA ARG A 90 -10.72 -3.79 -8.07
C ARG A 90 -9.55 -2.88 -8.48
N HIS A 91 -8.70 -2.50 -7.53
CA HIS A 91 -7.50 -1.73 -7.83
C HIS A 91 -6.53 -2.51 -8.73
N ARG A 92 -6.32 -3.80 -8.45
CA ARG A 92 -5.43 -4.65 -9.24
C ARG A 92 -5.87 -4.71 -10.70
N GLU A 93 -7.17 -4.87 -10.97
CA GLU A 93 -7.71 -4.85 -12.32
C GLU A 93 -7.45 -3.52 -13.04
N GLN A 94 -7.72 -2.39 -12.38
CA GLN A 94 -7.49 -1.06 -12.96
C GLN A 94 -6.02 -0.82 -13.29
N TRP A 95 -5.12 -1.15 -12.36
CA TRP A 95 -3.68 -0.97 -12.58
C TRP A 95 -3.15 -1.88 -13.68
N GLN A 96 -3.67 -3.11 -13.81
CA GLN A 96 -3.32 -3.99 -14.92
C GLN A 96 -3.78 -3.45 -16.28
N VAL A 97 -4.90 -2.73 -16.36
CA VAL A 97 -5.34 -2.07 -17.59
C VAL A 97 -4.37 -0.93 -17.95
N VAL A 98 -4.05 -0.07 -16.99
CA VAL A 98 -3.14 1.08 -17.20
C VAL A 98 -1.73 0.61 -17.58
N ASP A 99 -1.16 -0.34 -16.83
CA ASP A 99 0.17 -0.92 -17.12
C ASP A 99 0.22 -1.54 -18.52
N ARG A 100 -0.80 -2.30 -18.91
CA ARG A 100 -0.88 -2.92 -20.25
C ARG A 100 -0.93 -1.88 -21.36
N ALA A 101 -1.70 -0.81 -21.19
CA ALA A 101 -1.79 0.27 -22.17
C ALA A 101 -0.42 0.97 -22.35
N MET A 102 0.23 1.34 -21.25
CA MET A 102 1.54 1.99 -21.27
C MET A 102 2.63 1.09 -21.88
N ARG A 103 2.70 -0.18 -21.45
CA ARG A 103 3.65 -1.16 -22.00
C ARG A 103 3.40 -1.50 -23.47
N GLY A 104 2.19 -1.28 -23.97
CA GLY A 104 1.85 -1.46 -25.38
C GLY A 104 2.56 -0.44 -26.27
N ILE A 105 2.62 0.82 -25.84
CA ILE A 105 3.28 1.90 -26.59
C ILE A 105 4.77 2.02 -26.27
N TRP A 106 5.19 1.82 -25.01
CA TRP A 106 6.61 1.90 -24.63
C TRP A 106 7.48 0.81 -25.25
N ARG A 107 6.88 -0.29 -25.71
CA ARG A 107 7.59 -1.31 -26.50
C ARG A 107 7.99 -0.84 -27.90
N LEU A 108 7.45 0.29 -28.39
CA LEU A 108 7.75 0.82 -29.72
C LEU A 108 8.97 1.75 -29.76
N GLU A 109 9.58 2.11 -28.62
CA GLU A 109 10.72 3.05 -28.58
C GLU A 109 12.10 2.38 -28.38
N LEU A 110 12.21 1.07 -28.59
CA LEU A 110 13.49 0.33 -28.50
C LEU A 110 13.94 -0.29 -29.83
N THR A 111 13.57 0.31 -30.97
CA THR A 111 14.13 -0.04 -32.30
C THR A 111 14.82 1.17 -32.88
#